data_AF-A0AAV3RDW8-F1
#
_entry.id   AF-A0AAV3RDW8-F1
#
_cell.length_a   1.000
_cell.length_b   1.000
_cell.length_c   1.000
_cell.angle_alpha   90.00
_cell.angle_beta   90.00
_cell.angle_gamma   90.00
#
_symmetry.space_group_name_H-M   'P 1'
#
loop_
_entity.id
_entity.type
_entity.pdbx_description
1 polymer ?
#
loop_
_entity_poly.entity_id
_entity_poly.type
_entity_poly.pdbx_seq_one_letter_code
_entity_poly.pdbx_strand_id
1 'polypeptide(L)'
;MLTEFFATNVMDDDARRLNLLYKEFPQHFVWDGQSRIWTKRKRGAAIGRLCVVTPVENERYYLRVLLNNVCCPASFDDSLTIMEFW
;
A
#
# COMPACT_ATOMS: atom_id res chain seq x y z
N MET A 1 4.50 3.36 6.30
CA MET A 1 5.07 4.24 5.25
C MET A 1 4.90 3.59 3.88
N LEU A 2 4.85 4.37 2.79
CA LEU A 2 4.65 3.84 1.42
C LEU A 2 5.85 3.04 0.91
N THR A 3 7.07 3.53 1.12
CA THR A 3 8.29 2.82 0.74
C THR A 3 8.41 1.46 1.42
N GLU A 4 8.04 1.42 2.70
CA GLU A 4 8.04 0.18 3.49
C GLU A 4 6.91 -0.77 3.11
N PHE A 5 5.81 -0.27 2.55
CA PHE A 5 4.78 -1.13 1.98
C PHE A 5 5.35 -1.92 0.78
N PHE A 6 6.05 -1.24 -0.13
CA PHE A 6 6.75 -1.90 -1.23
C PHE A 6 7.77 -2.92 -0.74
N ALA A 7 8.61 -2.53 0.23
CA ALA A 7 9.60 -3.44 0.82
C ALA A 7 8.92 -4.68 1.45
N THR A 8 7.81 -4.49 2.16
CA THR A 8 7.08 -5.61 2.78
C THR A 8 6.46 -6.54 1.72
N ASN A 9 5.96 -6.00 0.61
CA ASN A 9 5.46 -6.82 -0.51
C ASN A 9 6.57 -7.66 -1.16
N VAL A 10 7.83 -7.21 -1.10
CA VAL A 10 8.99 -7.96 -1.60
C VAL A 10 9.53 -8.96 -0.57
N MET A 11 9.44 -8.66 0.72
CA MET A 11 10.10 -9.45 1.76
C MET A 11 9.17 -10.46 2.46
N ASP A 12 7.88 -10.19 2.56
CA ASP A 12 6.92 -11.04 3.30
C ASP A 12 6.06 -11.87 2.33
N ASP A 13 6.19 -13.19 2.40
CA ASP A 13 5.40 -14.14 1.61
C ASP A 13 3.89 -14.01 1.84
N ASP A 14 3.47 -13.68 3.06
CA ASP A 14 2.04 -13.47 3.31
C ASP A 14 1.55 -12.15 2.71
N ALA A 15 2.38 -11.11 2.65
CA ALA A 15 2.00 -9.87 1.96
C ALA A 15 1.75 -10.14 0.47
N ARG A 16 2.62 -10.93 -0.17
CA ARG A 16 2.42 -11.40 -1.55
C ARG A 16 1.17 -12.27 -1.70
N ARG A 17 1.00 -13.24 -0.81
CA ARG A 17 -0.12 -14.20 -0.88
C ARG A 17 -1.47 -13.52 -0.68
N LEU A 18 -1.54 -12.53 0.19
CA LEU A 18 -2.76 -11.77 0.46
C LEU A 18 -3.09 -10.78 -0.68
N ASN A 19 -2.11 -10.42 -1.52
CA ASN A 19 -2.26 -9.55 -2.69
C ASN A 19 -3.10 -8.29 -2.42
N LEU A 20 -2.69 -7.53 -1.40
CA LEU A 20 -3.47 -6.43 -0.84
C LEU A 20 -3.25 -5.10 -1.55
N LEU A 21 -4.30 -4.27 -1.59
CA LEU A 21 -4.19 -2.84 -1.90
C LEU A 21 -3.56 -2.08 -0.71
N TYR A 22 -3.00 -0.91 -0.97
CA TYR A 22 -2.45 -0.08 0.10
C TYR A 22 -3.50 0.29 1.17
N LYS A 23 -4.77 0.51 0.77
CA LYS A 23 -5.88 0.79 1.70
C LYS A 23 -6.26 -0.41 2.58
N GLU A 24 -5.95 -1.62 2.13
CA GLU A 24 -6.24 -2.88 2.83
C GLU A 24 -5.06 -3.34 3.68
N PHE A 25 -3.87 -2.80 3.43
CA PHE A 25 -2.68 -3.14 4.16
C PHE A 25 -2.81 -2.96 5.67
N PRO A 26 -3.39 -1.85 6.20
CA PRO A 26 -3.58 -1.68 7.63
C PRO A 26 -4.53 -2.69 8.27
N GLN A 27 -5.38 -3.39 7.49
CA GLN A 27 -6.23 -4.44 8.04
C GLN A 27 -5.40 -5.65 8.48
N HIS A 28 -4.28 -5.92 7.80
CA HIS A 28 -3.43 -7.09 8.01
C HIS A 28 -2.08 -6.77 8.66
N PHE A 29 -1.61 -5.53 8.53
CA PHE A 29 -0.31 -5.09 9.02
C PHE A 29 -0.44 -3.86 9.92
N VAL A 30 0.48 -3.72 10.87
CA VAL A 30 0.61 -2.58 11.76
C VAL A 30 1.96 -1.93 11.54
N TRP A 31 1.96 -0.60 11.43
CA TRP A 31 3.18 0.18 11.33
C TRP A 31 3.85 0.26 12.70
N ASP A 32 5.07 -0.26 12.80
CA ASP A 32 5.92 -0.02 13.96
C ASP A 32 6.76 1.24 13.70
N GLY A 33 6.46 2.31 14.44
CA GLY A 33 7.17 3.57 14.31
C GLY A 33 8.62 3.53 14.81
N GLN A 34 8.98 2.60 15.70
CA GLN A 34 10.34 2.50 16.25
C GLN A 34 11.27 1.79 15.27
N SER A 35 10.85 0.62 14.79
CA SER A 35 11.63 -0.17 13.84
C SER A 35 11.40 0.26 12.38
N ARG A 36 10.41 1.14 12.14
CA ARG A 36 10.03 1.66 10.82
C ARG A 36 9.70 0.54 9.82
N ILE A 37 9.07 -0.53 10.29
CA ILE A 37 8.63 -1.65 9.46
C ILE A 37 7.14 -1.92 9.64
N TRP A 38 6.58 -2.63 8.69
CA TRP A 38 5.25 -3.23 8.82
C TRP A 38 5.38 -4.61 9.44
N THR A 39 4.56 -4.87 10.46
CA THR A 39 4.51 -6.17 11.12
C THR A 39 3.09 -6.74 11.04
N LYS A 40 2.97 -8.07 11.00
CA LYS A 40 1.67 -8.75 10.95
C LYS A 40 0.81 -8.34 12.15
N ARG A 41 -0.41 -7.92 11.86
CA ARG A 41 -1.39 -7.57 12.86
C ARG A 41 -1.81 -8.82 13.61
N LYS A 42 -1.64 -8.81 14.93
CA LYS A 42 -2.03 -9.93 15.80
C LYS A 42 -3.50 -9.88 16.23
N ARG A 43 -4.08 -8.69 16.35
CA ARG A 43 -5.46 -8.46 16.85
C ARG A 43 -6.10 -7.20 16.28
N GLY A 44 -7.44 -7.20 16.23
CA GLY A 44 -8.28 -6.08 15.79
C GLY A 44 -8.40 -5.96 14.27
N ALA A 45 -9.30 -5.08 13.82
CA ALA A 45 -9.44 -4.69 12.43
C ALA A 45 -9.20 -3.18 12.32
N ALA A 46 -8.57 -2.75 11.23
CA ALA A 46 -8.38 -1.33 10.93
C ALA A 46 -8.73 -1.09 9.47
N ILE A 47 -9.43 -0.01 9.16
CA ILE A 47 -9.70 0.39 7.78
C ILE A 47 -8.65 1.43 7.40
N GLY A 48 -7.83 1.15 6.40
CA GLY A 48 -6.86 2.10 5.89
C GLY A 48 -7.57 3.29 5.24
N ARG A 49 -7.50 4.46 5.89
CA ARG A 49 -7.97 5.71 5.30
C ARG A 49 -6.81 6.40 4.59
N LEU A 50 -6.90 6.48 3.27
CA LEU A 50 -6.07 7.41 2.49
C LEU A 50 -6.58 8.83 2.68
N CYS A 51 -5.68 9.81 2.65
CA CYS A 51 -6.04 11.22 2.75
C CYS A 51 -7.11 11.57 1.71
N VAL A 52 -8.01 12.48 2.08
CA VAL A 52 -8.92 13.09 1.11
C VAL A 52 -8.05 14.00 0.24
N VAL A 53 -8.02 13.68 -1.05
CA VAL A 53 -7.27 14.44 -2.06
C VAL A 53 -8.26 14.94 -3.09
N THR A 54 -8.15 16.22 -3.43
CA THR A 54 -8.95 16.84 -4.50
C THR A 54 -8.25 16.65 -5.86
N PRO A 55 -8.99 16.60 -6.99
CA PRO A 55 -8.39 16.51 -8.32
C PRO A 55 -7.42 17.65 -8.66
N VAL A 56 -7.56 18.80 -8.01
CA VAL A 56 -6.69 19.99 -8.16
C VAL A 56 -5.27 19.72 -7.64
N GLU A 57 -5.11 18.76 -6.72
CA GLU A 57 -3.82 18.38 -6.14
C GLU A 57 -3.02 17.41 -7.03
N ASN A 58 -3.31 17.37 -8.33
CA ASN A 58 -2.57 16.70 -9.40
C ASN A 58 -1.87 15.41 -8.95
N GLU A 59 -0.56 15.48 -8.67
CA GLU A 59 0.30 14.36 -8.26
C GLU A 59 -0.29 13.50 -7.14
N ARG A 60 -0.87 14.12 -6.10
CA ARG A 60 -1.46 13.36 -4.98
C ARG A 60 -2.74 12.64 -5.40
N TYR A 61 -3.50 13.23 -6.32
CA TYR A 61 -4.72 12.60 -6.83
C TYR A 61 -4.36 11.34 -7.62
N TYR A 62 -3.39 11.45 -8.54
CA TYR A 62 -2.88 10.30 -9.29
C TYR A 62 -2.29 9.23 -8.36
N LEU A 63 -1.47 9.62 -7.38
CA LEU A 63 -0.92 8.68 -6.40
C LEU A 63 -2.03 7.96 -5.63
N ARG A 64 -3.08 8.66 -5.22
CA ARG A 64 -4.24 8.05 -4.55
C ARG A 64 -4.95 7.05 -5.47
N VAL A 65 -5.10 7.35 -6.75
CA VAL A 65 -5.70 6.44 -7.74
C VAL A 65 -4.84 5.17 -7.87
N LEU A 66 -3.53 5.32 -8.06
CA LEU A 66 -2.59 4.20 -8.15
C LEU A 66 -2.68 3.28 -6.92
N LEU A 67 -2.59 3.85 -5.71
CA LEU A 67 -2.63 3.09 -4.46
C LEU A 67 -3.97 2.39 -4.18
N ASN A 68 -5.05 2.81 -4.84
CA ASN A 68 -6.37 2.20 -4.70
C ASN A 68 -6.64 1.09 -5.71
N ASN A 69 -5.86 1.02 -6.79
CA ASN A 69 -6.10 0.11 -7.91
C ASN A 69 -5.02 -0.95 -8.07
N VAL A 70 -3.79 -0.69 -7.59
CA VAL A 70 -2.67 -1.63 -7.75
C VAL A 70 -2.45 -2.44 -6.48
N CYS A 71 -2.62 -3.76 -6.58
CA CYS A 71 -2.34 -4.71 -5.51
C CYS A 71 -0.87 -5.13 -5.52
N CYS A 72 -0.30 -5.29 -4.32
CA CYS A 72 1.04 -5.84 -4.11
C CYS A 72 2.17 -5.29 -5.02
N PRO A 73 2.26 -3.97 -5.29
CA PRO A 73 3.39 -3.44 -6.05
C PRO A 73 4.70 -3.62 -5.27
N ALA A 74 5.75 -4.00 -5.99
CA ALA A 74 7.12 -4.09 -5.46
C ALA A 74 7.88 -2.77 -5.56
N SER A 75 7.40 -1.84 -6.39
CA SER A 75 7.93 -0.49 -6.55
C SER A 75 6.88 0.48 -7.11
N PHE A 76 7.24 1.77 -7.18
CA PHE A 76 6.39 2.77 -7.83
C PHE A 76 6.31 2.54 -9.34
N ASP A 77 7.42 2.20 -9.99
CA ASP A 77 7.46 1.90 -11.43
C ASP A 77 6.59 0.70 -11.78
N ASP A 78 6.61 -0.36 -10.95
CA ASP A 78 5.71 -1.51 -11.14
C ASP A 78 4.24 -1.09 -11.08
N SER A 79 3.91 -0.12 -10.23
CA SER A 79 2.54 0.39 -10.12
C SER A 79 2.11 1.14 -11.37
N LEU A 80 3.03 1.83 -12.05
CA LEU A 80 2.77 2.51 -13.30
C LEU A 80 2.58 1.51 -14.44
N THR A 81 3.47 0.53 -14.56
CA THR A 81 3.40 -0.50 -15.60
C THR A 81 2.09 -1.28 -15.55
N ILE A 82 1.60 -1.65 -14.36
CA ILE A 82 0.33 -2.40 -14.23
C ILE A 82 -0.87 -1.58 -14.73
N MET A 83 -0.85 -0.25 -14.55
CA MET A 83 -1.94 0.63 -14.98
C MET A 83 -1.93 0.95 -16.47
N GLU A 84 -0.79 0.79 -17.16
CA GLU A 84 -0.71 0.93 -18.62
C GLU A 84 -1.36 -0.25 -19.37
N PHE A 85 -1.54 -1.39 -18.70
CA PHE A 85 -2.13 -2.61 -19.27
C PHE A 85 -3.62 -2.82 -18.92
N TRP A 86 -4.28 -1.82 -18.32
CA TRP A 86 -5.71 -1.80 -17.98
C TRP A 86 -6.44 -0.67 -18.70
#